data_AF-A0A0Q6ZL94-F1
#
_entry.id   AF-A0A0Q6ZL94-F1
#
_cell.length_a   1.000
_cell.length_b   1.000
_cell.length_c   1.000
_cell.angle_alpha   90.00
_cell.angle_beta   90.00
_cell.angle_gamma   90.00
#
_symmetry.space_group_name_H-M   'P 1'
#
loop_
_entity.id
_entity.type
_entity.pdbx_description
1 polymer ?
#
loop_
_entity_poly.entity_id
_entity_poly.type
_entity_poly.pdbx_seq_one_letter_code
_entity_poly.pdbx_strand_id
1 'polypeptide(L)'
;MLAVLAACLLGGCSLPVADLPVVGLPASTPPRPETPAAYLPVHDIPAPRNDTLLSPDEQARIEKDLAAARDRQIGQSAADRRND
;
A
#
# COMPACT_ATOMS: atom_id res chain seq x y z
N MET A 1 26.07 -16.62 -0.98
CA MET A 1 25.67 -15.83 0.20
C MET A 1 25.17 -14.43 -0.18
N LEU A 2 25.86 -13.69 -1.07
CA LEU A 2 25.42 -12.37 -1.57
C LEU A 2 24.02 -12.38 -2.23
N ALA A 3 23.72 -13.41 -3.03
CA ALA A 3 22.43 -13.54 -3.72
C ALA A 3 21.22 -13.71 -2.78
N VAL A 4 21.42 -14.32 -1.61
CA VAL A 4 20.35 -14.52 -0.61
C VAL A 4 20.02 -13.19 0.07
N LEU A 5 21.03 -12.37 0.36
CA LEU A 5 20.83 -11.04 0.95
C LEU A 5 20.08 -10.11 -0.01
N ALA A 6 20.42 -10.13 -1.29
CA ALA A 6 19.73 -9.37 -2.33
C ALA A 6 18.26 -9.78 -2.47
N ALA A 7 17.95 -11.09 -2.42
CA ALA A 7 16.58 -11.57 -2.48
C ALA A 7 15.71 -11.09 -1.28
N CYS A 8 16.30 -10.93 -0.09
CA CYS A 8 15.59 -10.37 1.06
C CYS A 8 15.23 -8.88 0.89
N LEU A 9 16.07 -8.09 0.20
CA LEU A 9 15.82 -6.67 -0.05
C LEU A 9 14.68 -6.42 -1.06
N LEU A 10 14.49 -7.33 -2.03
CA LEU A 10 13.42 -7.23 -3.04
C LEU A 10 12.13 -7.98 -2.65
N GLY A 11 12.19 -8.92 -1.71
CA GLY A 11 11.05 -9.73 -1.27
C GLY A 11 10.10 -9.04 -0.28
N GLY A 12 10.37 -7.79 0.14
CA GLY A 12 9.63 -7.11 1.21
C GLY A 12 8.14 -6.87 0.97
N CYS A 13 7.66 -6.92 -0.28
CA CYS A 13 6.28 -6.56 -0.62
C CYS A 13 5.24 -7.66 -0.33
N SER A 14 5.66 -8.89 0.00
CA SER A 14 4.76 -10.01 0.32
C SER A 14 4.85 -10.50 1.76
N LEU A 15 5.78 -9.95 2.56
CA LEU A 15 5.85 -10.30 3.97
C LEU A 15 4.74 -9.57 4.73
N PRO A 16 3.98 -10.26 5.60
CA PRO A 16 3.10 -9.59 6.54
C PRO A 16 3.97 -8.76 7.49
N VAL A 17 4.14 -7.47 7.17
CA VAL A 17 4.91 -6.51 7.96
C VAL A 17 4.43 -6.50 9.41
N ALA A 18 3.15 -6.77 9.64
CA ALA A 18 2.51 -6.82 10.95
C ALA A 18 3.17 -7.77 11.97
N ASP A 19 3.88 -8.82 11.52
CA ASP A 19 4.47 -9.83 12.41
C ASP A 19 6.00 -9.77 12.47
N LEU A 20 6.63 -8.75 11.86
CA LEU A 20 8.09 -8.59 11.91
C LEU A 20 8.53 -7.96 13.25
N PRO A 21 9.33 -8.65 14.07
CA PRO A 21 9.94 -8.03 15.24
C PRO A 21 10.86 -6.92 14.73
N VAL A 22 10.72 -5.69 15.25
CA VAL A 22 11.45 -4.46 14.87
C VAL A 22 10.82 -3.59 13.76
N VAL A 23 10.15 -4.16 12.75
CA VAL A 23 9.62 -3.35 11.62
C VAL A 23 8.10 -3.14 11.69
N GLY A 24 7.36 -4.10 12.26
CA GLY A 24 5.90 -4.12 12.14
C GLY A 24 5.13 -3.16 13.04
N LEU A 25 5.69 -2.83 14.21
CA LEU A 25 4.99 -2.11 15.27
C LEU A 25 5.97 -1.13 15.92
N PRO A 26 5.81 0.21 15.79
CA PRO A 26 6.58 1.17 16.59
C PRO A 26 6.37 0.90 18.09
N ALA A 27 7.31 1.34 18.93
CA ALA A 27 7.29 1.12 20.38
C ALA A 27 6.01 1.64 21.08
N SER A 28 5.29 2.57 20.43
CA SER A 28 4.03 3.13 20.91
C SER A 28 2.79 2.42 20.35
N THR A 29 2.93 1.31 19.64
CA THR A 29 1.76 0.58 19.12
C THR A 29 1.03 -0.09 20.26
N PRO A 30 -0.26 0.19 20.47
CA PRO A 30 -1.05 -0.55 21.44
C PRO A 30 -1.03 -2.05 21.13
N PRO A 31 -1.02 -2.92 22.17
CA PRO A 31 -1.12 -4.36 21.94
C PRO A 31 -2.41 -4.66 21.19
N ARG A 32 -2.35 -5.64 20.28
CA ARG A 32 -3.56 -6.17 19.64
C ARG A 32 -4.51 -6.65 20.74
N PRO A 33 -5.79 -6.23 20.74
CA PRO A 33 -6.74 -6.73 21.71
C PRO A 33 -6.83 -8.27 21.63
N GLU A 34 -6.71 -8.95 22.77
CA GLU A 34 -6.87 -10.40 22.89
C GLU A 34 -8.30 -10.84 22.53
N THR A 35 -9.27 -9.94 22.69
CA THR A 35 -10.66 -10.15 22.34
C THR A 35 -10.96 -9.45 21.01
N PRO A 36 -11.38 -10.19 19.96
CA PRO A 36 -11.85 -9.59 18.72
C PRO A 36 -12.98 -8.59 19.00
N ALA A 37 -12.98 -7.46 18.31
CA ALA A 37 -14.13 -6.57 18.34
C ALA A 37 -15.38 -7.34 17.86
N ALA A 38 -16.53 -7.04 18.44
CA ALA A 38 -17.78 -7.59 17.95
C ALA A 38 -17.93 -7.24 16.46
N TYR A 39 -18.11 -8.25 15.62
CA TYR A 39 -18.44 -8.02 14.22
C TYR A 39 -19.78 -7.28 14.15
N LEU A 40 -19.88 -6.34 13.21
CA LEU A 40 -21.17 -5.81 12.82
C LEU A 40 -22.09 -6.99 12.44
N PRO A 41 -23.38 -6.99 12.81
CA PRO A 41 -24.28 -8.09 12.49
C PRO A 41 -24.14 -8.49 11.02
N VAL A 42 -23.89 -9.78 10.80
CA VAL A 42 -23.85 -10.33 9.44
C VAL A 42 -25.21 -10.01 8.82
N HIS A 43 -25.20 -9.36 7.65
CA HIS A 43 -26.34 -8.80 6.91
C HIS A 43 -26.68 -7.31 7.15
N ASP A 44 -26.02 -6.62 8.08
CA ASP A 44 -26.13 -5.16 8.15
C ASP A 44 -25.30 -4.52 7.04
N ILE A 45 -26.00 -4.04 6.00
CA ILE A 45 -25.40 -3.24 4.93
C ILE A 45 -25.22 -1.82 5.48
N PRO A 46 -23.99 -1.26 5.52
CA PRO A 46 -23.78 0.13 5.89
C PRO A 46 -24.62 1.06 5.03
N ALA A 47 -25.07 2.19 5.59
CA ALA A 47 -25.81 3.19 4.84
C ALA A 47 -25.05 3.59 3.55
N PRO A 48 -25.76 3.88 2.45
CA PRO A 48 -25.12 4.37 1.23
C PRO A 48 -24.24 5.57 1.52
N ARG A 49 -23.03 5.57 0.94
CA ARG A 49 -22.17 6.76 0.97
C ARG A 49 -22.79 7.79 0.01
N ASN A 50 -23.36 8.85 0.57
CA ASN A 50 -24.00 9.90 -0.21
C ASN A 50 -23.02 11.00 -0.65
N ASP A 51 -21.81 10.98 -0.10
CA ASP A 51 -20.81 12.00 -0.38
C ASP A 51 -20.09 11.70 -1.70
N THR A 52 -20.18 12.65 -2.64
CA THR A 52 -19.37 12.64 -3.85
C THR A 52 -17.95 13.05 -3.47
N LEU A 53 -17.02 12.09 -3.42
CA LEU A 53 -15.63 12.31 -2.98
C LEU A 53 -14.80 13.13 -3.97
N LEU A 54 -15.10 13.02 -5.25
CA LEU A 54 -14.43 13.72 -6.35
C LEU A 54 -15.48 14.10 -7.40
N SER A 55 -15.43 15.34 -7.85
CA SER A 55 -16.14 15.73 -9.06
C SER A 55 -15.53 15.04 -10.30
N PRO A 56 -16.27 14.93 -11.41
CA PRO A 56 -15.74 14.35 -12.66
C PRO A 56 -14.47 15.04 -13.15
N ASP A 57 -14.38 16.37 -12.97
CA ASP A 57 -13.21 17.15 -13.38
C ASP A 57 -11.98 16.87 -12.50
N GLU A 58 -12.17 16.72 -11.19
CA GLU A 58 -11.10 16.33 -10.27
C GLU A 58 -10.60 14.91 -10.56
N GLN A 59 -11.51 14.00 -10.86
CA GLN A 59 -11.16 12.64 -11.27
C GLN A 59 -10.32 12.65 -12.56
N ALA A 60 -10.76 13.35 -13.60
CA ALA A 60 -10.04 13.46 -14.86
C ALA A 60 -8.63 14.06 -14.68
N ARG A 61 -8.50 15.04 -13.79
CA ARG A 61 -7.20 15.63 -13.44
C ARG A 61 -6.28 14.61 -12.76
N ILE A 62 -6.78 13.89 -11.76
CA ILE A 62 -5.98 12.87 -11.03
C ILE A 62 -5.54 11.75 -11.98
N GLU A 63 -6.43 11.28 -12.87
CA GLU A 63 -6.10 10.25 -13.85
C GLU A 63 -4.98 10.68 -14.79
N LYS A 64 -5.01 11.92 -15.27
CA LYS A 64 -3.94 12.51 -16.08
C LYS A 64 -2.62 12.58 -15.31
N ASP A 65 -2.66 13.05 -14.07
CA ASP A 65 -1.46 13.19 -13.23
C ASP A 65 -0.83 11.81 -12.93
N LEU A 66 -1.64 10.79 -12.70
CA LEU A 66 -1.20 9.40 -12.50
C LEU A 66 -0.59 8.81 -13.78
N ALA A 67 -1.19 9.04 -14.94
CA ALA A 67 -0.65 8.58 -16.22
C ALA A 67 0.74 9.18 -16.46
N ALA A 68 0.87 10.50 -16.31
CA ALA A 68 2.14 11.19 -16.46
C ALA A 68 3.20 10.71 -15.46
N ALA A 69 2.81 10.39 -14.22
CA ALA A 69 3.71 9.81 -13.23
C ALA A 69 4.22 8.43 -13.64
N ARG A 70 3.34 7.58 -14.19
CA ARG A 70 3.71 6.25 -14.66
C ARG A 70 4.71 6.30 -15.81
N ASP A 71 4.51 7.21 -16.76
CA ASP A 71 5.44 7.39 -17.89
C ASP A 71 6.84 7.78 -17.40
N ARG A 72 6.92 8.67 -16.39
CA ARG A 72 8.21 9.02 -15.76
C ARG A 72 8.86 7.82 -15.08
N GLN A 73 8.10 7.01 -14.34
CA GLN A 73 8.62 5.80 -13.69
C GLN A 73 9.18 4.81 -14.71
N ILE A 74 8.48 4.56 -15.81
CA ILE A 74 8.96 3.67 -16.89
C ILE A 74 10.25 4.22 -17.49
N GLY A 75 10.31 5.53 -17.76
CA GLY A 75 11.52 6.18 -18.28
C GLY A 75 12.71 6.07 -17.31
N GLN A 76 12.48 6.27 -16.02
CA GLN A 76 13.50 6.13 -14.98
C GLN A 76 13.96 4.69 -14.82
N SER A 77 13.06 3.70 -14.75
CA SER A 77 13.42 2.28 -14.68
C SER A 77 14.13 1.76 -15.94
N ALA A 78 13.88 2.37 -17.10
CA ALA A 78 14.61 2.06 -18.33
C ALA A 78 16.00 2.73 -18.40
N ALA A 79 16.15 3.91 -17.80
CA ALA A 79 17.44 4.59 -17.66
C ALA A 79 18.33 3.89 -16.62
N ASP A 80 17.75 3.45 -15.50
CA ASP A 80 18.43 2.71 -14.43
C ASP A 80 19.00 1.39 -14.96
N ARG A 81 18.17 0.58 -15.66
CA ARG A 81 18.62 -0.67 -16.32
C ARG A 81 19.67 -0.52 -17.41
N ARG A 82 19.88 0.70 -17.94
CA ARG A 82 20.92 0.98 -18.94
C ARG A 82 22.26 1.30 -18.29
N ASN A 83 22.23 1.71 -17.03
CA ASN A 83 23.40 2.12 -16.26
C ASN A 83 23.99 0.99 -15.40
N ASP A 84 23.29 -0.16 -15.33
CA ASP A 84 23.77 -1.44 -14.79
C ASP A 84 24.46 -2.30 -15.87
#